data_AF-A0A645BY08-F1
#
_entry.id   AF-A0A645BY08-F1
#
_cell.length_a   1.000
_cell.length_b   1.000
_cell.length_c   1.000
_cell.angle_alpha   90.00
_cell.angle_beta   90.00
_cell.angle_gamma   90.00
#
_symmetry.space_group_name_H-M   'P 1'
#
loop_
_entity.id
_entity.type
_entity.pdbx_description
1 polymer ?
#
loop_
_entity_poly.entity_id
_entity_poly.type
_entity_poly.pdbx_seq_one_letter_code
_entity_poly.pdbx_strand_id
1 'polypeptide(L)' 'MKATKGNKVYTIDETQKAMYQAQGYDIVDEEGKIIQYGAGKTVSYEEYKALEEKITKLTTENKKLKDEIKELKKGAN' A
#
# COMPACT_ATOMS: atom_id res chain seq x y z
N MET A 1 14.21 -2.24 13.74
CA MET A 1 13.70 -1.86 12.39
C MET A 1 14.87 -1.64 11.43
N LYS A 2 14.61 -1.56 10.11
CA LYS A 2 15.66 -1.39 9.10
C LYS A 2 15.33 -0.28 8.11
N ALA A 3 16.35 0.43 7.62
CA ALA A 3 16.27 1.35 6.48
C ALA A 3 16.83 0.64 5.24
N THR A 4 16.07 0.63 4.14
CA THR A 4 16.41 -0.08 2.90
C THR A 4 16.37 0.86 1.70
N LYS A 5 17.40 0.82 0.85
CA LYS A 5 17.45 1.58 -0.43
C LYS A 5 18.29 0.81 -1.43
N GLY A 6 17.64 0.17 -2.40
CA GLY A 6 18.31 -0.75 -3.32
C GLY A 6 18.95 -1.92 -2.56
N ASN A 7 20.25 -2.14 -2.74
CA ASN A 7 21.01 -3.17 -2.04
C ASN A 7 21.56 -2.74 -0.66
N LYS A 8 21.30 -1.49 -0.22
CA LYS A 8 21.75 -0.99 1.08
C LYS A 8 20.70 -1.23 2.14
N VAL A 9 21.10 -1.84 3.26
CA VAL A 9 20.25 -2.12 4.41
C VAL A 9 20.99 -1.73 5.70
N TYR A 10 20.36 -0.91 6.53
CA TYR A 10 20.88 -0.50 7.83
C TYR A 10 19.89 -0.86 8.92
N THR A 11 20.38 -1.41 10.03
CA THR A 11 19.61 -1.47 11.27
C THR A 11 19.58 -0.06 11.87
N ILE A 12 18.38 0.44 12.15
CA ILE A 12 18.19 1.80 12.68
C ILE A 12 17.27 1.74 13.90
N ASP A 13 17.37 2.76 14.75
CA ASP A 13 16.40 3.05 15.80
C ASP A 13 15.37 4.10 15.36
N GLU A 14 14.43 4.41 16.26
CA GLU A 14 13.33 5.34 16.01
C GLU A 14 13.80 6.79 15.80
N THR A 15 14.90 7.20 16.45
CA THR A 15 15.44 8.57 16.33
C THR A 15 16.04 8.83 14.95
N GLN A 16 16.53 7.77 14.30
CA GLN A 16 17.16 7.82 12.97
C GLN A 16 16.14 7.76 11.82
N LYS A 17 14.88 7.39 12.10
CA LYS A 17 13.85 7.13 11.10
C LYS A 17 13.66 8.30 10.12
N ALA A 18 13.45 9.51 10.65
CA ALA A 18 13.20 10.70 9.84
C ALA A 18 14.37 11.03 8.91
N MET A 19 15.61 10.87 9.40
CA MET A 19 16.83 11.12 8.63
C MET A 19 16.96 10.16 7.45
N TYR A 20 16.77 8.86 7.67
CA TYR A 20 16.85 7.86 6.59
C TYR A 20 15.67 7.98 5.62
N GLN A 21 14.47 8.27 6.12
CA GLN A 21 13.32 8.53 5.27
C GLN A 21 13.57 9.73 4.34
N ALA A 22 14.10 10.85 4.86
CA ALA A 22 14.43 12.03 4.07
C ALA A 22 15.50 11.75 2.99
N GLN A 23 16.40 10.80 3.24
CA GLN A 23 17.38 10.32 2.26
C GLN A 23 16.80 9.34 1.22
N GLY A 24 15.51 9.01 1.31
CA GLY A 24 14.81 8.13 0.39
C GLY A 24 14.96 6.64 0.71
N TYR A 25 15.25 6.28 1.96
CA TYR A 25 15.20 4.89 2.40
C TYR A 25 13.77 4.51 2.81
N ASP A 26 13.36 3.31 2.44
CA ASP A 26 12.16 2.69 2.97
C ASP A 26 12.45 2.12 4.35
N ILE A 27 11.62 2.49 5.31
CA ILE A 27 11.71 2.01 6.69
C ILE A 27 10.83 0.78 6.79
N VAL A 28 11.43 -0.36 7.14
CA VAL A 28 10.75 -1.65 7.31
C VAL A 28 10.84 -2.12 8.76
N ASP A 29 9.82 -2.83 9.22
CA ASP A 29 9.86 -3.51 10.51
C ASP A 29 10.76 -4.76 10.47
N GLU A 30 10.78 -5.50 11.57
CA GLU A 30 11.62 -6.70 11.71
C GLU A 30 11.14 -7.87 10.83
N GLU A 31 9.85 -7.86 10.46
CA GLU A 31 9.22 -8.81 9.56
C GLU A 31 9.42 -8.43 8.07
N GLY A 32 10.04 -7.28 7.81
CA GLY A 32 10.30 -6.77 6.46
C GLY A 32 9.13 -6.03 5.83
N LYS A 33 8.07 -5.71 6.60
CA LYS A 33 6.95 -4.92 6.12
C LYS A 33 7.31 -3.43 6.16
N ILE A 34 6.95 -2.71 5.11
CA ILE A 34 7.18 -1.27 5.00
C ILE A 34 6.33 -0.52 6.04
N ILE A 35 7.01 0.15 6.97
CA ILE A 35 6.45 1.10 7.93
C ILE A 35 6.30 2.48 7.27
N GLN A 36 7.30 2.91 6.51
CA GLN A 36 7.31 4.23 5.89
C GLN A 36 8.08 4.21 4.58
N TYR A 37 7.49 4.83 3.56
CA TYR A 37 8.16 5.01 2.27
C TYR A 37 9.19 6.15 2.35
N GLY A 38 10.34 5.94 1.71
CA GLY A 38 11.36 6.96 1.54
C GLY A 38 10.84 8.18 0.78
N ALA A 39 11.38 9.35 1.10
CA ALA A 39 11.05 10.60 0.42
C ALA A 39 11.44 10.58 -1.07
N GLY A 40 10.74 11.38 -1.88
CA GLY A 40 10.99 11.53 -3.32
C GLY A 40 10.26 10.51 -4.21
N LYS A 41 9.50 9.58 -3.63
CA LYS A 41 8.59 8.73 -4.40
C LYS A 41 7.37 9.54 -4.84
N THR A 42 7.18 9.66 -6.14
CA THR A 42 6.03 10.32 -6.76
C THR A 42 5.41 9.40 -7.80
N VAL A 43 4.15 9.66 -8.12
CA VAL A 43 3.39 9.00 -9.19
C VAL A 43 2.83 10.11 -10.07
N SER A 44 2.73 9.90 -11.38
CA SER A 44 2.11 10.91 -12.24
C SER A 44 0.62 11.06 -11.90
N TYR A 45 0.05 12.24 -12.14
CA TYR A 45 -1.38 12.44 -11.90
C TYR A 45 -2.25 11.48 -12.76
N GLU A 46 -1.80 11.19 -13.98
CA GLU A 46 -2.48 10.26 -14.89
C GLU A 46 -2.51 8.83 -14.34
N GLU A 47 -1.38 8.32 -13.85
CA GLU A 47 -1.31 6.98 -13.23
C GLU A 47 -2.16 6.91 -11.96
N TYR A 48 -2.12 7.96 -11.13
CA TYR A 48 -2.98 8.07 -9.95
C TYR A 48 -4.46 8.02 -10.35
N LYS A 49 -4.85 8.79 -11.38
CA LYS A 49 -6.24 8.86 -11.82
C LYS A 49 -6.74 7.53 -12.38
N ALA A 50 -5.92 6.87 -13.20
CA ALA A 50 -6.22 5.54 -13.72
C ALA A 50 -6.41 4.52 -12.59
N LEU A 51 -5.62 4.61 -11.52
CA LEU A 51 -5.76 3.77 -10.34
C LEU A 51 -7.07 4.05 -9.57
N GLU A 52 -7.42 5.32 -9.37
CA GLU A 52 -8.69 5.72 -8.73
C GLU A 52 -9.91 5.17 -9.50
N GLU A 53 -9.91 5.29 -10.82
CA GLU A 53 -11.00 4.78 -11.68
C GLU A 53 -11.12 3.26 -11.59
N LYS A 54 -9.99 2.55 -11.63
CA LYS A 54 -9.95 1.10 -11.49
C LYS A 54 -10.46 0.66 -10.12
N ILE A 55 -10.06 1.33 -9.04
CA ILE A 55 -10.55 1.05 -7.68
C ILE A 55 -12.05 1.27 -7.59
N THR A 56 -12.56 2.37 -8.15
CA THR A 56 -13.99 2.68 -8.14
C THR A 56 -14.82 1.62 -8.88
N LYS A 57 -14.33 1.18 -10.05
CA LYS A 57 -14.96 0.10 -10.82
C LYS A 57 -14.97 -1.21 -10.04
N LEU A 58 -13.82 -1.64 -9.53
CA LEU A 58 -13.67 -2.91 -8.83
C LEU A 58 -14.47 -2.97 -7.51
N THR A 59 -14.55 -1.86 -6.78
CA THR A 59 -15.35 -1.79 -5.54
C THR A 59 -16.84 -1.84 -5.82
N THR A 60 -17.30 -1.17 -6.88
CA THR A 60 -18.69 -1.23 -7.34
C THR A 60 -19.08 -2.65 -7.77
N GLU A 61 -18.24 -3.30 -8.57
CA GLU A 61 -18.47 -4.68 -9.03
C GLU A 61 -18.46 -5.67 -7.86
N ASN A 62 -17.48 -5.58 -6.96
CA ASN A 62 -17.44 -6.41 -5.76
C ASN A 62 -18.69 -6.24 -4.89
N LYS A 63 -19.22 -5.03 -4.77
CA LYS A 63 -20.45 -4.79 -4.02
C LYS A 63 -21.63 -5.50 -4.68
N LYS A 64 -21.82 -5.31 -5.99
CA LYS A 64 -22.90 -5.99 -6.75
C LYS A 64 -22.82 -7.50 -6.62
N LEU A 65 -21.63 -8.08 -6.82
CA LEU A 65 -21.42 -9.52 -6.68
C LEU A 65 -21.70 -10.02 -5.27
N LYS A 66 -21.31 -9.27 -4.22
CA LYS A 66 -21.63 -9.63 -2.82
C LYS A 66 -23.12 -9.59 -2.55
N ASP A 67 -23.83 -8.61 -3.10
CA ASP A 67 -25.28 -8.48 -2.97
C ASP A 67 -26.00 -9.64 -3.71
N GLU A 68 -25.60 -9.94 -4.95
CA GLU A 68 -26.12 -11.09 -5.72
C GLU A 68 -25.88 -12.42 -5.00
N ILE A 69 -24.66 -12.66 -4.49
CA ILE A 69 -24.34 -13.85 -3.70
C ILE A 69 -25.23 -13.95 -2.46
N LYS A 70 -25.51 -12.82 -1.80
CA LYS A 70 -26.36 -12.79 -0.61
C LYS A 70 -27.81 -13.15 -0.95
N GLU A 71 -28.35 -12.63 -2.05
CA GLU A 71 -29.72 -12.94 -2.48
C GLU A 71 -29.85 -14.39 -2.95
N LEU A 72 -28.88 -14.90 -3.73
CA LEU A 72 -28.87 -16.32 -4.14
C LEU A 72 -28.78 -17.27 -2.94
N LYS A 73 -27.98 -16.93 -1.91
CA LYS A 73 -27.90 -17.73 -0.67
C LYS A 73 -29.18 -17.71 0.15
N LYS A 74 -29.97 -16.63 0.10
CA LYS A 74 -31.27 -16.56 0.77
C LYS A 74 -32.35 -17.38 0.05
N GLY A 75 -32.30 -17.43 -1.28
CA GLY A 75 -33.23 -18.22 -2.10
C GLY A 75 -32.93 -19.72 -2.17
N ALA A 76 -31.77 -20.15 -1.65
CA ALA A 76 -31.34 -21.55 -1.62
C ALA A 76 -31.67 -22.28 -0.29
N ASN A 77 -32.41 -21.62 0.63
CA ASN A 77 -32.87 -22.19 1.90
C ASN A 77 -34.40 -22.32 1.92
#